data_AF-A0A957JQ54-F1
#
_entry.id   AF-A0A957JQ54-F1
#
_cell.length_a   1.000
_cell.length_b   1.000
_cell.length_c   1.000
_cell.angle_alpha   90.00
_cell.angle_beta   90.00
_cell.angle_gamma   90.00
#
_symmetry.space_group_name_H-M   'P 1'
#
loop_
_entity.id
_entity.type
_entity.pdbx_description
1 polymer ?
#
loop_
_entity_poly.entity_id
_entity_poly.type
_entity_poly.pdbx_seq_one_letter_code
_entity_poly.pdbx_strand_id
1 'polypeptide(L)'
;MRLISFYIQNYRVLQELSINFSPLLPSQSFLPIQQTYALDFLAGVNGTGKSTVLHLLGRLFFQLQQENYSEYFITPIRLEYQLQTGSDELIKVSISNIVDDHNSEGKLYYQVNDGDRRFEKPRETYLPKHIVIYTTGSEADWLAELAPELDTETAVRNEPYTAEEETRFYLAELPGQRQLVANEVDSAEALAKKPVRFIRSDRLPVVALCGLLGSRYYQQRENQSRESLQSVFDALNLDKLVSFSLRIRNQYGFISDSQQEIIKRLSRAANMRIRQEGDLLLVFDMAQQPVHPPT
;
A
#
# COMPACT_ATOMS: atom_id res chain seq x y z
N MET A 1 -2.77 13.81 -3.56
CA MET A 1 -4.23 13.67 -3.69
C MET A 1 -4.86 14.18 -2.42
N ARG A 2 -6.01 14.84 -2.50
CA ARG A 2 -6.81 15.25 -1.35
C ARG A 2 -8.27 14.91 -1.61
N LEU A 3 -8.92 14.18 -0.72
CA LEU A 3 -10.36 13.92 -0.82
C LEU A 3 -11.13 15.22 -0.49
N ILE A 4 -12.25 15.46 -1.18
CA ILE A 4 -13.14 16.59 -0.92
C ILE A 4 -14.43 16.07 -0.28
N SER A 5 -15.10 15.12 -0.95
CA SER A 5 -16.35 14.55 -0.48
C SER A 5 -16.53 13.13 -0.97
N PHE A 6 -17.16 12.29 -0.16
CA PHE A 6 -17.58 10.96 -0.53
C PHE A 6 -19.02 10.73 -0.10
N TYR A 7 -19.88 10.49 -1.07
CA TYR A 7 -21.28 10.18 -0.87
C TYR A 7 -21.58 8.74 -1.28
N ILE A 8 -22.34 8.04 -0.44
CA ILE A 8 -22.74 6.64 -0.60
C ILE A 8 -24.25 6.60 -0.44
N GLN A 9 -24.96 6.25 -1.51
CA GLN A 9 -26.43 6.24 -1.47
C GLN A 9 -26.95 5.06 -0.65
N ASN A 10 -26.51 3.84 -0.96
CA ASN A 10 -26.93 2.64 -0.24
C ASN A 10 -25.86 1.55 -0.36
N TYR A 11 -25.28 1.14 0.77
CA TYR A 11 -24.32 0.03 0.84
C TYR A 11 -24.24 -0.58 2.25
N ARG A 12 -24.72 -1.82 2.40
CA ARG A 12 -24.78 -2.52 3.70
C ARG A 12 -25.47 -1.65 4.77
N VAL A 13 -24.75 -1.26 5.82
CA VAL A 13 -25.25 -0.42 6.93
C VAL A 13 -25.22 1.09 6.60
N LEU A 14 -24.64 1.47 5.46
CA LEU A 14 -24.50 2.87 5.04
C LEU A 14 -25.71 3.25 4.18
N GLN A 15 -26.48 4.23 4.64
CA GLN A 15 -27.65 4.77 3.94
C GLN A 15 -27.49 6.28 3.83
N GLU A 16 -27.53 6.80 2.60
CA GLU A 16 -27.41 8.22 2.24
C GLU A 16 -26.29 8.96 2.97
N LEU A 17 -25.14 8.29 3.12
CA LEU A 17 -24.02 8.81 3.89
C LEU A 17 -23.23 9.81 3.04
N SER A 18 -23.10 11.04 3.52
CA SER A 18 -22.22 12.07 2.97
C SER A 18 -21.07 12.36 3.94
N ILE A 19 -19.83 12.20 3.47
CA ILE A 19 -18.61 12.52 4.21
C ILE A 19 -17.93 13.68 3.50
N ASN A 20 -17.68 14.76 4.22
CA ASN A 20 -16.94 15.92 3.73
C ASN A 20 -15.55 15.94 4.38
N PHE A 21 -14.51 15.87 3.55
CA PHE A 21 -13.09 15.90 3.94
C PHE A 21 -12.53 17.33 3.89
N SER A 22 -13.41 18.34 3.92
CA SER A 22 -12.97 19.72 3.93
C SER A 22 -12.26 20.03 5.25
N PRO A 23 -11.04 20.59 5.23
CA PRO A 23 -10.44 21.14 6.42
C PRO A 23 -11.39 22.23 6.90
N LEU A 24 -11.75 22.15 8.17
CA LEU A 24 -12.11 23.35 8.91
C LEU A 24 -10.92 24.30 8.71
N LEU A 25 -11.05 25.27 7.80
CA LEU A 25 -10.08 26.34 7.66
C LEU A 25 -9.82 26.85 9.08
N PRO A 26 -8.63 26.68 9.65
CA PRO A 26 -8.33 27.33 10.91
C PRO A 26 -8.19 28.79 10.51
N SER A 27 -9.24 29.57 10.70
CA SER A 27 -9.16 31.02 10.59
C SER A 27 -8.14 31.62 11.57
N GLN A 28 -7.48 30.81 12.42
CA GLN A 28 -6.59 31.23 13.50
C GLN A 28 -5.54 30.17 13.92
N SER A 29 -4.82 29.53 13.00
CA SER A 29 -3.64 28.72 13.40
C SER A 29 -2.36 29.56 13.29
N PHE A 30 -1.83 29.97 14.45
CA PHE A 30 -0.60 30.75 14.68
C PHE A 30 0.72 30.01 14.32
N LEU A 31 0.68 28.98 13.46
CA LEU A 31 1.86 28.24 13.05
C LEU A 31 1.93 28.22 11.52
N PRO A 32 2.98 28.78 10.90
CA PRO A 32 3.17 28.78 9.45
C PRO A 32 3.72 27.42 9.02
N ILE A 33 2.98 26.34 9.30
CA ILE A 33 3.32 25.02 8.79
C ILE A 33 2.63 24.91 7.43
N GLN A 34 3.41 24.95 6.35
CA GLN A 34 2.94 24.52 5.04
C GLN A 34 2.50 23.06 5.17
N GLN A 35 1.20 22.82 5.34
CA GLN A 35 0.65 21.46 5.44
C GLN A 35 0.73 20.81 4.06
N THR A 36 1.78 20.02 3.85
CA THR A 36 1.98 19.20 2.65
C THR A 36 1.17 17.89 2.68
N TYR A 37 0.51 17.59 3.81
CA TYR A 37 -0.34 16.41 4.00
C TYR A 37 -1.63 16.79 4.74
N ALA A 38 -2.70 16.02 4.50
CA ALA A 38 -3.97 16.11 5.21
C ALA A 38 -4.19 14.83 6.02
N LEU A 39 -4.64 14.96 7.26
CA LEU A 39 -4.96 13.85 8.14
C LEU A 39 -6.41 13.97 8.59
N ASP A 40 -7.24 13.05 8.09
CA ASP A 40 -8.65 12.97 8.42
C ASP A 40 -8.92 11.80 9.36
N PHE A 41 -9.72 12.04 10.41
CA PHE A 41 -10.11 11.02 11.36
C PHE A 41 -11.58 10.63 11.15
N LEU A 42 -11.82 9.37 10.79
CA LEU A 42 -13.16 8.79 10.79
C LEU A 42 -13.41 8.07 12.12
N ALA A 43 -13.98 8.79 13.09
CA ALA A 43 -14.29 8.27 14.43
C ALA A 43 -15.79 8.00 14.60
N GLY A 44 -16.13 7.00 15.42
CA GLY A 44 -17.51 6.62 15.69
C GLY A 44 -17.62 5.31 16.47
N VAL A 45 -18.82 4.99 16.96
CA VAL A 45 -19.09 3.78 17.74
C VAL A 45 -18.82 2.51 16.90
N ASN A 46 -18.50 1.39 17.55
CA ASN A 46 -18.35 0.12 16.84
C ASN A 46 -19.65 -0.26 16.12
N GLY A 47 -19.54 -0.81 14.90
CA GLY A 47 -20.69 -1.17 14.06
C GLY A 47 -21.26 -0.05 13.19
N THR A 48 -20.78 1.20 13.29
CA THR A 48 -21.27 2.33 12.46
C THR A 48 -20.78 2.32 11.01
N GLY A 49 -20.14 1.24 10.54
CA GLY A 49 -19.70 1.11 9.15
C GLY A 49 -18.41 1.84 8.76
N LYS A 50 -17.57 2.27 9.72
CA LYS A 50 -16.28 2.94 9.44
C LYS A 50 -15.38 2.13 8.48
N SER A 51 -15.17 0.85 8.78
CA SER A 51 -14.38 -0.04 7.92
C SER A 51 -15.04 -0.20 6.55
N THR A 52 -16.38 -0.27 6.50
CA THR A 52 -17.16 -0.39 5.28
C THR A 52 -16.96 0.78 4.33
N VAL A 53 -16.88 2.02 4.86
CA VAL A 53 -16.55 3.22 4.06
C VAL A 53 -15.15 3.08 3.44
N LEU A 54 -14.16 2.70 4.24
CA LEU A 54 -12.77 2.55 3.78
C LEU A 54 -12.64 1.42 2.75
N HIS A 55 -13.31 0.29 2.98
CA HIS A 55 -13.37 -0.83 2.04
C HIS A 55 -13.94 -0.40 0.70
N LEU A 56 -15.06 0.33 0.71
CA LEU A 56 -15.70 0.81 -0.52
C LEU A 56 -14.81 1.78 -1.30
N LEU A 57 -14.13 2.70 -0.60
CA LEU A 57 -13.18 3.63 -1.22
C LEU A 57 -11.97 2.89 -1.81
N GLY A 58 -11.41 1.92 -1.08
CA GLY A 58 -10.31 1.09 -1.55
C GLY A 58 -10.70 0.26 -2.78
N ARG A 59 -11.89 -0.35 -2.75
CA ARG A 59 -12.45 -1.13 -3.87
C ARG A 59 -12.66 -0.27 -5.11
N LEU A 60 -13.21 0.93 -4.95
CA LEU A 60 -13.41 1.86 -6.06
C LEU A 60 -12.09 2.15 -6.77
N PHE A 61 -11.07 2.61 -6.04
CA PHE A 61 -9.79 2.91 -6.67
C PHE A 61 -9.06 1.68 -7.21
N PHE A 62 -9.22 0.52 -6.56
CA PHE A 62 -8.72 -0.74 -7.09
C PHE A 62 -9.32 -1.04 -8.46
N GLN A 63 -10.65 -0.95 -8.60
CA GLN A 63 -11.34 -1.16 -9.88
C GLN A 63 -10.93 -0.15 -10.96
N LEU A 64 -10.84 1.14 -10.61
CA LEU A 64 -10.40 2.19 -11.55
C LEU A 64 -8.99 1.96 -12.09
N GLN A 65 -8.16 1.22 -11.36
CA GLN A 65 -6.77 0.96 -11.70
C GLN A 65 -6.53 -0.38 -12.40
N GLN A 66 -7.54 -1.26 -12.47
CA GLN A 66 -7.40 -2.55 -13.16
C GLN A 66 -7.29 -2.39 -14.67
N GLU A 67 -6.52 -3.26 -15.33
CA GLU A 67 -6.45 -3.32 -16.80
C GLU A 67 -7.80 -3.72 -17.39
N ASN A 68 -8.49 -4.69 -16.77
CA ASN A 68 -9.86 -5.09 -17.08
C ASN A 68 -10.86 -4.16 -16.38
N TYR A 69 -10.85 -2.89 -16.73
CA TYR A 69 -11.77 -1.91 -16.18
C TYR A 69 -13.23 -2.24 -16.56
N SER A 70 -14.09 -2.34 -15.56
CA SER A 70 -15.54 -2.39 -15.75
C SER A 70 -16.13 -1.01 -15.45
N GLU A 71 -16.91 -0.49 -16.41
CA GLU A 71 -17.70 0.73 -16.25
C GLU A 71 -18.80 0.57 -15.19
N TYR A 72 -19.18 -0.67 -14.86
CA TYR A 72 -20.25 -0.93 -13.91
C TYR A 72 -19.69 -1.02 -12.48
N PHE A 73 -20.30 -0.24 -11.59
CA PHE A 73 -20.05 -0.31 -10.17
C PHE A 73 -21.40 -0.48 -9.46
N ILE A 74 -21.55 -1.59 -8.72
CA ILE A 74 -22.85 -2.01 -8.19
C ILE A 74 -23.43 -0.99 -7.19
N THR A 75 -22.55 -0.28 -6.47
CA THR A 75 -22.97 0.60 -5.38
C THR A 75 -23.09 2.04 -5.86
N PRO A 76 -24.24 2.72 -5.72
CA PRO A 76 -24.35 4.11 -6.14
C PRO A 76 -23.56 5.04 -5.21
N ILE A 77 -22.58 5.73 -5.77
CA ILE A 77 -21.60 6.56 -5.08
C ILE A 77 -21.29 7.85 -5.85
N ARG A 78 -20.77 8.84 -5.14
CA ARG A 78 -20.10 10.01 -5.71
C ARG A 78 -18.86 10.34 -4.89
N LEU A 79 -17.71 10.38 -5.54
CA LEU A 79 -16.42 10.72 -4.94
C LEU A 79 -15.84 11.95 -5.62
N GLU A 80 -15.43 12.95 -4.84
CA GLU A 80 -14.71 14.12 -5.32
C GLU A 80 -13.35 14.21 -4.65
N TYR A 81 -12.31 14.47 -5.44
CA TYR A 81 -10.95 14.66 -4.94
C TYR A 81 -10.15 15.62 -5.82
N GLN A 82 -9.06 16.15 -5.25
CA GLN A 82 -8.10 16.99 -5.92
C GLN A 82 -6.78 16.27 -6.14
N LEU A 83 -6.18 16.49 -7.30
CA LEU A 83 -4.83 16.07 -7.64
C LEU A 83 -4.00 17.28 -8.03
N GLN A 84 -2.76 17.29 -7.58
CA GLN A 84 -1.75 18.21 -8.09
C GLN A 84 -1.08 17.51 -9.27
N THR A 85 -1.30 18.04 -10.47
CA THR A 85 -0.60 17.60 -11.67
C THR A 85 0.79 18.25 -11.74
N GLY A 86 1.72 17.67 -12.49
CA GLY A 86 3.12 18.11 -12.54
C GLY A 86 3.37 19.56 -12.98
N SER A 87 2.33 20.27 -13.41
CA SER A 87 2.29 21.70 -13.74
C SER A 87 1.92 22.62 -12.57
N ASP A 88 1.89 22.11 -11.33
CA ASP A 88 1.44 22.83 -10.12
C ASP A 88 -0.06 23.23 -10.12
N GLU A 89 -0.79 22.84 -11.17
CA GLU A 89 -2.22 23.03 -11.28
C GLU A 89 -2.97 21.98 -10.45
N LEU A 90 -3.94 22.44 -9.66
CA LEU A 90 -4.87 21.59 -8.93
C LEU A 90 -6.07 21.26 -9.80
N ILE A 91 -6.22 20.00 -10.14
CA ILE A 91 -7.41 19.49 -10.84
C ILE A 91 -8.38 18.88 -9.84
N LYS A 92 -9.68 19.16 -10.02
CA LYS A 92 -10.77 18.50 -9.31
C LYS A 92 -11.30 17.37 -10.18
N VAL A 93 -11.34 16.16 -9.63
CA VAL A 93 -11.91 14.98 -10.28
C VAL A 93 -13.13 14.53 -9.49
N SER A 94 -14.25 14.33 -10.19
CA SER A 94 -15.48 13.76 -9.65
C SER A 94 -15.75 12.43 -10.33
N ILE A 95 -16.07 11.40 -9.56
CA ILE A 95 -16.41 10.04 -10.04
C ILE A 95 -17.78 9.68 -9.46
N SER A 96 -18.72 9.27 -10.30
CA SER A 96 -20.09 8.98 -9.86
C SER A 96 -20.75 7.95 -10.77
N ASN A 97 -21.66 7.16 -10.21
CA ASN A 97 -22.57 6.26 -10.94
C ASN A 97 -24.03 6.42 -10.45
N ILE A 98 -24.30 7.48 -9.68
CA ILE A 98 -25.66 7.77 -9.22
C ILE A 98 -26.50 8.13 -10.43
N VAL A 99 -27.67 7.47 -10.50
CA VAL A 99 -28.62 7.68 -11.58
C VAL A 99 -29.18 9.10 -11.49
N ASP A 100 -29.01 9.83 -12.58
CA ASP A 100 -29.66 11.10 -12.82
C ASP A 100 -30.24 11.11 -14.25
N ASP A 101 -30.87 12.21 -14.66
CA ASP A 101 -31.51 12.35 -15.97
C ASP A 101 -30.57 12.05 -17.17
N HIS A 102 -29.26 11.97 -16.93
CA HIS A 102 -28.23 11.75 -17.94
C HIS A 102 -27.44 10.43 -17.74
N ASN A 103 -27.73 9.62 -16.70
CA ASN A 103 -27.07 8.35 -16.43
C ASN A 103 -28.05 7.28 -15.94
N SER A 104 -28.80 6.67 -16.86
CA SER A 104 -29.81 5.66 -16.55
C SER A 104 -29.27 4.24 -16.31
N GLU A 105 -27.98 4.00 -16.54
CA GLU A 105 -27.40 2.64 -16.58
C GLU A 105 -26.52 2.27 -15.38
N GLY A 106 -26.36 3.16 -14.40
CA GLY A 106 -25.51 2.90 -13.21
C GLY A 106 -24.02 2.74 -13.56
N LYS A 107 -23.61 3.25 -14.72
CA LYS A 107 -22.21 3.28 -15.16
C LYS A 107 -21.44 4.38 -14.42
N LEU A 108 -20.19 4.09 -14.07
CA LEU A 108 -19.24 5.07 -13.58
C LEU A 108 -18.92 6.05 -14.70
N TYR A 109 -19.08 7.33 -14.40
CA TYR A 109 -18.54 8.42 -15.17
C TYR A 109 -17.60 9.25 -14.31
N TYR A 110 -16.67 9.93 -14.97
CA TYR A 110 -15.80 10.93 -14.34
C TYR A 110 -15.93 12.29 -15.00
N GLN A 111 -15.67 13.34 -14.23
CA GLN A 111 -15.58 14.74 -14.67
C GLN A 111 -14.31 15.37 -14.11
N VAL A 112 -13.69 16.25 -14.89
CA VAL A 112 -12.50 17.01 -14.49
C VAL A 112 -12.82 18.49 -14.55
N ASN A 113 -12.58 19.24 -13.46
CA ASN A 113 -12.85 20.67 -13.34
C ASN A 113 -14.25 21.08 -13.81
N ASP A 114 -15.27 20.30 -13.44
CA ASP A 114 -16.68 20.48 -13.82
C ASP A 114 -16.95 20.48 -15.34
N GLY A 115 -16.05 19.88 -16.12
CA GLY A 115 -16.22 19.65 -17.55
C GLY A 115 -17.18 18.51 -17.90
N ASP A 116 -17.12 18.09 -19.17
CA ASP A 116 -18.01 17.05 -19.71
C ASP A 116 -17.85 15.70 -18.99
N ARG A 117 -18.99 14.98 -18.87
CA ARG A 117 -19.03 13.63 -18.32
C ARG A 117 -18.39 12.65 -19.29
N ARG A 118 -17.51 11.80 -18.77
CA ARG A 118 -16.81 10.76 -19.54
C ARG A 118 -17.08 9.41 -18.91
N PHE A 119 -17.58 8.47 -19.71
CA PHE A 119 -17.91 7.10 -19.28
C PHE A 119 -16.76 6.10 -19.52
N GLU A 120 -15.68 6.54 -20.15
CA GLU A 120 -14.45 5.76 -20.32
C GLU A 120 -13.64 5.64 -19.02
N LYS A 121 -12.64 4.75 -19.00
CA LYS A 121 -11.67 4.66 -17.91
C LYS A 121 -10.94 6.00 -17.70
N PRO A 122 -10.84 6.52 -16.45
CA PRO A 122 -10.02 7.70 -16.18
C PRO A 122 -8.56 7.47 -16.59
N ARG A 123 -7.95 8.49 -17.21
CA ARG A 123 -6.52 8.46 -17.54
C ARG A 123 -5.68 8.37 -16.26
N GLU A 124 -4.50 7.76 -16.33
CA GLU A 124 -3.59 7.62 -15.18
C GLU A 124 -3.23 8.96 -14.53
N THR A 125 -3.20 10.04 -15.31
CA THR A 125 -2.97 11.42 -14.82
C THR A 125 -4.06 11.92 -13.88
N TYR A 126 -5.26 11.35 -13.97
CA TYR A 126 -6.43 11.69 -13.15
C TYR A 126 -6.65 10.72 -12.01
N LEU A 127 -5.77 9.73 -11.83
CA LEU A 127 -5.80 8.80 -10.71
C LEU A 127 -4.62 9.05 -9.75
N PRO A 128 -4.76 8.73 -8.46
CA PRO A 128 -3.63 8.75 -7.56
C PRO A 128 -2.57 7.73 -8.00
N LYS A 129 -1.30 8.16 -7.99
CA LYS A 129 -0.14 7.31 -8.35
C LYS A 129 -0.03 6.08 -7.46
N HIS A 130 -0.26 6.25 -6.16
CA HIS A 130 -0.18 5.19 -5.17
C HIS A 130 -1.28 5.33 -4.14
N ILE A 131 -1.89 4.20 -3.78
CA ILE A 131 -2.78 4.06 -2.64
C ILE A 131 -2.20 2.99 -1.75
N VAL A 132 -1.93 3.34 -0.51
CA VAL A 132 -1.39 2.43 0.49
C VAL A 132 -2.45 2.19 1.54
N ILE A 133 -2.79 0.92 1.74
CA ILE A 133 -3.79 0.48 2.71
C ILE A 133 -3.06 -0.30 3.80
N TYR A 134 -3.26 0.11 5.04
CA TYR A 134 -2.77 -0.58 6.23
C TYR A 134 -3.90 -0.59 7.27
N THR A 135 -4.02 -1.70 7.98
CA THR A 135 -5.07 -1.89 8.99
C THR A 135 -4.53 -2.70 10.15
N THR A 136 -5.00 -2.39 11.35
CA THR A 136 -4.84 -3.23 12.54
C THR A 136 -6.05 -4.17 12.75
N GLY A 137 -7.09 -4.04 11.91
CA GLY A 137 -8.29 -4.88 11.92
C GLY A 137 -8.15 -6.14 11.08
N SER A 138 -9.28 -6.70 10.62
CA SER A 138 -9.30 -7.91 9.78
C SER A 138 -8.58 -7.70 8.45
N GLU A 139 -7.41 -8.31 8.28
CA GLU A 139 -6.70 -8.34 6.99
C GLU A 139 -7.42 -9.19 5.96
N ALA A 140 -8.11 -10.24 6.40
CA ALA A 140 -8.84 -11.16 5.52
C ALA A 140 -9.94 -10.43 4.74
N ASP A 141 -10.65 -9.51 5.40
CA ASP A 141 -11.70 -8.71 4.75
C ASP A 141 -11.12 -7.84 3.64
N TRP A 142 -9.95 -7.23 3.87
CA TRP A 142 -9.27 -6.42 2.87
C TRP A 142 -8.74 -7.25 1.69
N LEU A 143 -8.23 -8.46 1.96
CA LEU A 143 -7.79 -9.37 0.90
C LEU A 143 -8.97 -9.85 0.04
N ALA A 144 -10.13 -10.10 0.65
CA ALA A 144 -11.33 -10.47 -0.08
C ALA A 144 -11.88 -9.31 -0.94
N GLU A 145 -11.87 -8.08 -0.42
CA GLU A 145 -12.35 -6.90 -1.17
C GLU A 145 -11.39 -6.43 -2.27
N LEU A 146 -10.09 -6.71 -2.13
CA LEU A 146 -9.04 -6.36 -3.11
C LEU A 146 -8.60 -7.55 -3.97
N ALA A 147 -9.25 -8.71 -3.82
CA ALA A 147 -9.03 -9.82 -4.73
C ALA A 147 -9.50 -9.34 -6.13
N PRO A 148 -8.64 -9.44 -7.17
CA PRO A 148 -9.17 -9.39 -8.53
C PRO A 148 -10.24 -10.48 -8.61
N GLU A 149 -11.41 -10.17 -9.17
CA GLU A 149 -12.49 -11.13 -9.35
C GLU A 149 -11.88 -12.44 -9.90
N LEU A 150 -11.70 -13.42 -9.02
CA LEU A 150 -11.57 -14.80 -9.42
C LEU A 150 -12.94 -15.10 -9.97
N ASP A 151 -13.06 -14.96 -11.29
CA ASP A 151 -14.07 -15.62 -12.07
C ASP A 151 -14.35 -16.98 -11.42
N THR A 152 -15.60 -17.16 -11.01
CA THR A 152 -16.29 -18.44 -10.87
C THR A 152 -15.47 -19.65 -11.32
N GLU A 153 -14.74 -20.34 -10.42
CA GLU A 153 -14.37 -21.76 -10.57
C GLU A 153 -13.58 -22.42 -9.40
N THR A 154 -13.17 -21.71 -8.34
CA THR A 154 -12.48 -22.34 -7.19
C THR A 154 -13.36 -22.46 -5.93
N ALA A 155 -14.65 -22.73 -6.15
CA ALA A 155 -15.46 -23.37 -5.11
C ALA A 155 -15.01 -24.84 -4.98
N VAL A 156 -14.35 -25.16 -3.87
CA VAL A 156 -14.26 -26.51 -3.28
C VAL A 156 -13.58 -27.58 -4.15
N ARG A 157 -12.25 -27.69 -4.06
CA ARG A 157 -11.57 -28.99 -4.21
C ARG A 157 -11.39 -29.61 -2.82
N ASN A 158 -12.40 -30.38 -2.39
CA ASN A 158 -12.26 -31.37 -1.32
C ASN A 158 -11.64 -32.63 -1.92
N GLU A 159 -10.36 -32.58 -2.30
CA GLU A 159 -9.59 -33.81 -2.52
C GLU A 159 -8.74 -34.09 -1.28
N PRO A 160 -8.71 -35.33 -0.77
CA PRO A 160 -7.84 -35.70 0.33
C PRO A 160 -6.38 -35.51 -0.10
N TYR A 161 -5.60 -34.82 0.73
CA TYR A 161 -4.19 -34.58 0.50
C TYR A 161 -3.43 -35.90 0.29
N THR A 162 -2.49 -35.89 -0.63
CA THR A 162 -1.54 -37.01 -0.82
C THR A 162 -0.55 -37.05 0.35
N ALA A 163 0.03 -38.22 0.65
CA ALA A 163 0.99 -38.39 1.76
C ALA A 163 2.22 -37.46 1.65
N GLU A 164 2.59 -37.04 0.44
CA GLU A 164 3.66 -36.07 0.19
C GLU A 164 3.25 -34.64 0.54
N GLU A 165 1.97 -34.29 0.38
CA GLU A 165 1.40 -32.99 0.78
C GLU A 165 1.24 -32.91 2.29
N GLU A 166 0.78 -33.99 2.95
CA GLU A 166 0.72 -34.06 4.42
C GLU A 166 2.09 -33.87 5.06
N THR A 167 3.14 -34.46 4.48
CA THR A 167 4.52 -34.28 4.96
C THR A 167 4.99 -32.83 4.80
N ARG A 168 4.60 -32.14 3.71
CA ARG A 168 4.88 -30.71 3.51
C ARG A 168 4.09 -29.83 4.49
N PHE A 169 2.84 -30.16 4.80
CA PHE A 169 2.04 -29.45 5.80
C PHE A 169 2.61 -29.63 7.21
N TYR A 170 3.03 -30.84 7.57
CA TYR A 170 3.67 -31.13 8.86
C TYR A 170 4.98 -30.37 9.04
N LEU A 171 5.78 -30.23 7.97
CA LEU A 171 6.96 -29.38 7.96
C LEU A 171 6.61 -27.88 7.99
N ALA A 172 5.47 -27.47 7.44
CA ALA A 172 5.01 -26.08 7.43
C ALA A 172 4.45 -25.58 8.77
N GLU A 173 4.14 -26.48 9.71
CA GLU A 173 3.65 -26.15 11.05
C GLU A 173 4.77 -25.97 12.10
N LEU A 174 6.04 -26.11 11.69
CA LEU A 174 7.17 -25.85 12.58
C LEU A 174 7.29 -24.35 12.91
N PRO A 175 7.43 -23.97 14.19
CA PRO A 175 7.51 -22.58 14.59
C PRO A 175 8.75 -21.91 13.98
N GLY A 176 8.52 -20.92 13.11
CA GLY A 176 9.56 -20.19 12.40
C GLY A 176 9.61 -20.40 10.89
N GLN A 177 8.77 -21.30 10.34
CA GLN A 177 8.57 -21.43 8.89
C GLN A 177 7.29 -20.69 8.45
N ARG A 178 7.43 -19.79 7.48
CA ARG A 178 6.30 -19.21 6.74
C ARG A 178 6.26 -19.86 5.37
N GLN A 179 5.07 -20.22 4.89
CA GLN A 179 4.84 -20.59 3.50
C GLN A 179 5.25 -19.42 2.59
N LEU A 180 6.16 -19.67 1.65
CA LEU A 180 6.09 -19.02 0.35
C LEU A 180 5.14 -19.90 -0.47
N VAL A 181 3.89 -19.47 -0.63
CA VAL A 181 2.99 -20.12 -1.59
C VAL A 181 3.70 -20.02 -2.94
N ALA A 182 3.86 -21.14 -3.65
CA ALA A 182 4.70 -21.25 -4.85
C ALA A 182 4.32 -20.28 -6.00
N ASN A 183 3.22 -19.54 -5.86
CA ASN A 183 2.81 -18.46 -6.76
C ASN A 183 3.36 -17.07 -6.38
N GLU A 184 4.10 -16.93 -5.27
CA GLU A 184 4.54 -15.60 -4.79
C GLU A 184 5.70 -15.00 -5.61
N VAL A 185 6.55 -15.82 -6.23
CA VAL A 185 7.76 -15.34 -6.93
C VAL A 185 7.42 -14.64 -8.25
N ASP A 186 6.48 -15.19 -9.03
CA ASP A 186 5.95 -14.52 -10.23
C ASP A 186 4.97 -13.38 -9.87
N SER A 187 4.37 -13.42 -8.68
CA SER A 187 3.45 -12.36 -8.21
C SER A 187 4.17 -11.11 -7.70
N ALA A 188 5.42 -11.20 -7.24
CA ALA A 188 6.07 -10.09 -6.54
C ALA A 188 6.38 -8.90 -7.47
N GLU A 189 6.80 -9.16 -8.71
CA GLU A 189 7.01 -8.12 -9.73
C GLU A 189 5.68 -7.57 -10.27
N ALA A 190 4.65 -8.42 -10.42
CA ALA A 190 3.31 -8.00 -10.80
C ALA A 190 2.63 -7.15 -9.71
N LEU A 191 2.83 -7.49 -8.43
CA LEU A 191 2.38 -6.72 -7.26
C LEU A 191 3.16 -5.41 -7.11
N ALA A 192 4.44 -5.37 -7.47
CA ALA A 192 5.25 -4.15 -7.42
C ALA A 192 4.75 -3.05 -8.37
N LYS A 193 4.09 -3.42 -9.48
CA LYS A 193 3.52 -2.48 -10.45
C LYS A 193 2.08 -2.03 -10.15
N LYS A 194 1.40 -2.62 -9.15
CA LYS A 194 0.03 -2.23 -8.80
C LYS A 194 0.00 -0.89 -8.05
N PRO A 195 -0.85 0.07 -8.48
CA PRO A 195 -0.95 1.37 -7.83
C PRO A 195 -1.72 1.33 -6.50
N VAL A 196 -2.65 0.39 -6.28
CA VAL A 196 -3.18 0.06 -4.95
C VAL A 196 -2.36 -1.04 -4.30
N ARG A 197 -1.88 -0.81 -3.07
CA ARG A 197 -1.10 -1.76 -2.27
C ARG A 197 -1.70 -1.94 -0.89
N PHE A 198 -2.03 -3.17 -0.54
CA PHE A 198 -2.35 -3.56 0.82
C PHE A 198 -1.09 -4.07 1.53
N ILE A 199 -0.71 -3.41 2.62
CA ILE A 199 0.44 -3.78 3.45
C ILE A 199 -0.09 -4.64 4.60
N ARG A 200 0.23 -5.94 4.52
CA ARG A 200 0.00 -6.87 5.61
C ARG A 200 0.94 -6.59 6.79
N SER A 201 0.47 -6.87 8.00
CA SER A 201 1.22 -6.64 9.25
C SER A 201 2.56 -7.38 9.25
N ASP A 202 2.60 -8.55 8.61
CA ASP A 202 3.79 -9.38 8.50
C ASP A 202 4.88 -8.80 7.59
N ARG A 203 4.54 -7.78 6.76
CA ARG A 203 5.44 -7.03 5.88
C ARG A 203 5.91 -5.71 6.49
N LEU A 204 5.38 -5.28 7.63
CA LEU A 204 5.82 -4.06 8.32
C LEU A 204 7.34 -4.02 8.59
N PRO A 205 7.99 -5.12 9.02
CA PRO A 205 9.45 -5.12 9.20
C PRO A 205 10.20 -4.81 7.90
N VAL A 206 9.66 -5.26 6.75
CA VAL A 206 10.24 -4.97 5.43
C VAL A 206 10.03 -3.51 5.05
N VAL A 207 8.84 -2.96 5.31
CA VAL A 207 8.57 -1.52 5.09
C VAL A 207 9.51 -0.65 5.93
N ALA A 208 9.68 -1.00 7.20
CA ALA A 208 10.63 -0.34 8.09
C ALA A 208 12.06 -0.46 7.54
N LEU A 209 12.49 -1.66 7.14
CA LEU A 209 13.80 -1.89 6.52
C LEU A 209 13.99 -1.04 5.25
N CYS A 210 13.00 -0.97 4.37
CA CYS A 210 13.04 -0.10 3.18
C CYS A 210 13.18 1.37 3.55
N GLY A 211 12.48 1.84 4.59
CA GLY A 211 12.63 3.18 5.13
C GLY A 211 14.04 3.46 5.63
N LEU A 212 14.61 2.54 6.40
CA LEU A 212 15.96 2.64 6.96
C LEU A 212 17.04 2.63 5.86
N LEU A 213 16.92 1.70 4.91
CA LEU A 213 17.82 1.63 3.75
C LEU A 213 17.69 2.86 2.85
N GLY A 214 16.48 3.37 2.65
CA GLY A 214 16.21 4.59 1.90
C GLY A 214 16.85 5.81 2.57
N SER A 215 16.64 6.00 3.87
CA SER A 215 17.26 7.07 4.65
C SER A 215 18.78 7.04 4.53
N ARG A 216 19.40 5.86 4.65
CA ARG A 216 20.85 5.69 4.44
C ARG A 216 21.29 6.08 3.04
N TYR A 217 20.57 5.62 2.02
CA TYR A 217 20.90 5.92 0.63
C TYR A 217 20.85 7.43 0.33
N TYR A 218 19.85 8.14 0.86
CA TYR A 218 19.72 9.59 0.71
C TYR A 218 20.81 10.35 1.49
N GLN A 219 21.13 9.94 2.71
CA GLN A 219 22.24 10.51 3.50
C GLN A 219 23.60 10.41 2.79
N GLN A 220 23.81 9.35 1.99
CA GLN A 220 25.07 9.13 1.27
C GLN A 220 25.18 9.89 -0.06
N ARG A 221 24.04 10.26 -0.69
CA ARG A 221 24.01 10.87 -2.03
C ARG A 221 23.61 12.35 -2.08
N GLU A 222 22.82 12.84 -1.13
CA GLU A 222 22.38 14.25 -1.08
C GLU A 222 22.67 14.87 0.29
N ASN A 223 23.11 16.13 0.32
CA ASN A 223 23.25 16.94 1.53
C ASN A 223 21.92 17.01 2.29
N GLN A 224 21.77 16.23 3.38
CA GLN A 224 20.88 16.34 4.57
C GLN A 224 19.39 16.70 4.41
N SER A 225 18.92 17.13 3.25
CA SER A 225 17.64 17.83 3.06
C SER A 225 16.49 16.90 2.68
N ARG A 226 16.76 15.60 2.54
CA ARG A 226 15.77 14.57 2.19
C ARG A 226 15.93 13.29 3.01
N GLU A 227 16.16 13.44 4.31
CA GLU A 227 16.00 12.30 5.22
C GLU A 227 14.51 11.92 5.29
N SER A 228 14.14 10.85 4.59
CA SER A 228 12.77 10.36 4.52
C SER A 228 12.16 9.97 5.87
N LEU A 229 13.00 9.75 6.89
CA LEU A 229 12.62 9.37 8.24
C LEU A 229 12.82 10.47 9.28
N GLN A 230 13.32 11.66 8.92
CA GLN A 230 13.60 12.71 9.91
C GLN A 230 12.36 13.07 10.73
N SER A 231 11.21 13.25 10.07
CA SER A 231 9.94 13.54 10.76
C SER A 231 9.49 12.42 11.69
N VAL A 232 9.85 11.17 11.39
CA VAL A 232 9.57 10.00 12.24
C VAL A 232 10.51 9.99 13.44
N PHE A 233 11.78 10.30 13.24
CA PHE A 233 12.77 10.41 14.31
C PHE A 233 12.43 11.56 15.26
N ASP A 234 12.07 12.73 14.72
CA ASP A 234 11.62 13.89 15.50
C ASP A 234 10.39 13.55 16.34
N ALA A 235 9.39 12.87 15.75
CA ALA A 235 8.18 12.47 16.47
C ALA A 235 8.44 11.43 17.59
N LEU A 236 9.47 10.61 17.45
CA LEU A 236 9.89 9.62 18.45
C LEU A 236 10.92 10.17 19.45
N ASN A 237 11.30 11.46 19.35
CA ASN A 237 12.41 12.06 20.10
C ASN A 237 13.71 11.24 19.97
N LEU A 238 13.98 10.72 18.77
CA LEU A 238 15.21 10.03 18.44
C LEU A 238 16.15 11.01 17.74
N ASP A 239 17.21 11.42 18.42
CA ASP A 239 18.16 12.41 17.87
C ASP A 239 18.85 11.90 16.61
N LYS A 240 19.19 10.61 16.56
CA LYS A 240 19.90 10.00 15.43
C LYS A 240 19.78 8.49 15.43
N LEU A 241 19.52 7.91 14.26
CA LEU A 241 19.74 6.48 14.04
C LEU A 241 21.25 6.21 13.91
N VAL A 242 21.81 5.43 14.84
CA VAL A 242 23.24 5.08 14.83
C VAL A 242 23.51 3.89 13.91
N SER A 243 22.77 2.80 14.07
CA SER A 243 22.94 1.59 13.28
C SER A 243 21.71 0.70 13.29
N PHE A 244 21.63 -0.21 12.33
CA PHE A 244 20.69 -1.33 12.35
C PHE A 244 21.36 -2.60 11.79
N SER A 245 20.80 -3.77 12.11
CA SER A 245 21.31 -5.05 11.64
C SER A 245 20.21 -5.90 11.00
N LEU A 246 20.54 -6.54 9.89
CA LEU A 246 19.68 -7.50 9.20
C LEU A 246 20.26 -8.90 9.36
N ARG A 247 19.55 -9.79 10.06
CA ARG A 247 19.89 -11.21 10.13
C ARG A 247 19.12 -11.97 9.05
N ILE A 248 19.86 -12.56 8.12
CA ILE A 248 19.32 -13.37 7.02
C ILE A 248 19.65 -14.83 7.32
N ARG A 249 18.63 -15.67 7.44
CA ARG A 249 18.83 -17.12 7.53
C ARG A 249 18.97 -17.69 6.11
N ASN A 250 20.19 -18.06 5.77
CA ASN A 250 20.56 -18.65 4.49
C ASN A 250 20.50 -20.18 4.57
N GLN A 251 19.29 -20.73 4.52
CA GLN A 251 19.09 -22.17 4.39
C GLN A 251 19.26 -22.57 2.92
N TYR A 252 20.30 -23.35 2.64
CA TYR A 252 20.59 -23.88 1.30
C TYR A 252 19.39 -24.66 0.77
N GLY A 253 18.92 -24.31 -0.44
CA GLY A 253 17.80 -24.97 -1.13
C GLY A 253 16.47 -24.21 -1.13
N PHE A 254 16.33 -23.13 -0.35
CA PHE A 254 15.06 -22.39 -0.20
C PHE A 254 15.08 -20.96 -0.73
N ILE A 255 16.22 -20.48 -1.22
CA ILE A 255 16.40 -19.10 -1.69
C ILE A 255 16.52 -19.12 -3.21
N SER A 256 15.61 -18.43 -3.89
CA SER A 256 15.64 -18.27 -5.34
C SER A 256 16.85 -17.47 -5.81
N ASP A 257 17.27 -17.64 -7.06
CA ASP A 257 18.39 -16.89 -7.63
C ASP A 257 18.19 -15.36 -7.56
N SER A 258 16.94 -14.90 -7.72
CA SER A 258 16.57 -13.49 -7.57
C SER A 258 16.77 -12.98 -6.14
N GLN A 259 16.41 -13.78 -5.13
CA GLN A 259 16.64 -13.44 -3.73
C GLN A 259 18.14 -13.46 -3.38
N GLN A 260 18.91 -14.39 -3.93
CA GLN A 260 20.36 -14.42 -3.74
C GLN A 260 21.02 -13.14 -4.28
N GLU A 261 20.57 -12.63 -5.41
CA GLU A 261 21.07 -11.37 -5.97
C GLU A 261 20.74 -10.17 -5.08
N ILE A 262 19.53 -10.11 -4.52
CA ILE A 262 19.16 -9.08 -3.53
C ILE A 262 20.05 -9.17 -2.28
N ILE A 263 20.27 -10.38 -1.76
CA ILE A 263 21.14 -10.60 -0.59
C ILE A 263 22.57 -10.16 -0.88
N LYS A 264 23.10 -10.47 -2.07
CA LYS A 264 24.43 -10.02 -2.51
C LYS A 264 24.51 -8.49 -2.53
N ARG A 265 23.52 -7.81 -3.10
CA ARG A 265 23.43 -6.34 -3.14
C ARG A 265 23.36 -5.73 -1.74
N LEU A 266 22.53 -6.28 -0.86
CA LEU A 266 22.44 -5.84 0.54
C LEU A 266 23.76 -6.05 1.28
N SER A 267 24.44 -7.16 1.05
CA SER A 267 25.75 -7.40 1.66
C SER A 267 26.76 -6.34 1.20
N ARG A 268 26.76 -5.98 -0.09
CA ARG A 268 27.64 -4.93 -0.64
C ARG A 268 27.43 -3.58 0.03
N ALA A 269 26.19 -3.25 0.40
CA ALA A 269 25.85 -2.00 1.07
C ALA A 269 26.11 -2.00 2.58
N ALA A 270 26.29 -3.17 3.22
CA ALA A 270 26.53 -3.28 4.65
C ALA A 270 27.97 -2.88 5.03
N ASN A 271 28.15 -2.27 6.20
CA ASN A 271 29.48 -1.92 6.74
C ASN A 271 30.22 -3.14 7.27
N MET A 272 29.49 -4.09 7.84
CA MET A 272 30.05 -5.32 8.39
C MET A 272 29.17 -6.51 8.03
N ARG A 273 29.82 -7.64 7.78
CA ARG A 273 29.19 -8.92 7.45
C ARG A 273 29.72 -9.98 8.39
N ILE A 274 28.84 -10.59 9.17
CA ILE A 274 29.18 -11.70 10.04
C ILE A 274 28.43 -12.92 9.53
N ARG A 275 29.18 -14.00 9.22
CA ARG A 275 28.61 -15.27 8.82
C ARG A 275 28.81 -16.27 9.95
N GLN A 276 27.71 -16.85 10.43
CA GLN A 276 27.73 -17.94 11.41
C GLN A 276 26.87 -19.07 10.87
N GLU A 277 27.49 -20.18 10.51
CA GLU A 277 26.83 -21.37 9.95
C GLU A 277 25.94 -21.02 8.74
N GLY A 278 24.61 -21.12 8.93
CA GLY A 278 23.58 -20.78 7.96
C GLY A 278 23.09 -19.34 8.04
N ASP A 279 23.58 -18.51 8.97
CA ASP A 279 23.10 -17.15 9.16
C ASP A 279 24.10 -16.11 8.66
N LEU A 280 23.57 -15.09 7.98
CA LEU A 280 24.30 -13.91 7.53
C LEU A 280 23.74 -12.69 8.25
N LEU A 281 24.54 -12.11 9.14
CA LEU A 281 24.24 -10.85 9.80
C LEU A 281 24.92 -9.70 9.05
N LEU A 282 24.11 -8.77 8.55
CA LEU A 282 24.56 -7.55 7.87
C LEU A 282 24.35 -6.37 8.81
N VAL A 283 25.41 -5.65 9.14
CA VAL A 283 25.33 -4.47 10.01
C VAL A 283 25.50 -3.21 9.18
N PHE A 284 24.58 -2.29 9.36
CA PHE A 284 24.49 -1.01 8.69
C PHE A 284 24.72 0.09 9.72
N ASP A 285 25.92 0.66 9.72
CA ASP A 285 26.25 1.87 10.47
C ASP A 285 25.87 3.09 9.62
N MET A 286 25.10 4.00 10.19
CA MET A 286 24.62 5.22 9.52
C MET A 286 25.66 6.35 9.56
N ALA A 287 26.63 6.28 10.48
CA ALA A 287 27.71 7.26 10.59
C ALA A 287 28.91 6.93 9.68
N GLN A 288 29.06 5.67 9.27
CA GLN A 288 30.21 5.20 8.49
C GLN A 288 29.84 4.86 7.04
N GLN A 289 30.70 5.26 6.10
CA GLN A 289 30.61 4.76 4.73
C GLN A 289 30.93 3.25 4.68
N PRO A 290 30.32 2.48 3.76
CA PRO A 290 30.60 1.05 3.66
C PRO A 290 32.08 0.85 3.33
N VAL A 291 32.79 0.09 4.17
CA VAL A 291 34.18 -0.28 3.92
C VAL A 291 34.18 -1.35 2.83
N HIS A 292 34.73 -1.03 1.66
CA HIS A 292 34.98 -2.03 0.64
C HIS A 292 35.99 -3.05 1.19
N PRO A 293 35.70 -4.36 1.19
CA PRO A 293 36.72 -5.34 1.50
C PRO A 293 37.82 -5.25 0.42
N PRO A 294 39.11 -5.35 0.79
CA PRO A 294 40.16 -5.52 -0.20
C PRO A 294 39.87 -6.80 -1.01
N THR A 295 39.99 -6.65 -2.34
CA THR A 295 39.87 -7.71 -3.35
C THR A 295 40.72 -8.92 -3.05
#